data_AF-A0A8H6HTB9-F1
#
_entry.id   AF-A0A8H6HTB9-F1
#
_cell.length_a   1.000
_cell.length_b   1.000
_cell.length_c   1.000
_cell.angle_alpha   90.00
_cell.angle_beta   90.00
_cell.angle_gamma   90.00
#
_symmetry.space_group_name_H-M   'P 1'
#
loop_
_entity.id
_entity.type
_entity.pdbx_description
1 polymer ?
#
loop_
_entity_poly.entity_id
_entity_poly.type
_entity_poly.pdbx_seq_one_letter_code
_entity_poly.pdbx_strand_id
1 'polypeptide(L)' 'RFRCTEPKCSETFTRKNDVKRHAIDVHKGQKAYCRPGCGKGLSRDDSLARHRRT' A
#
# COMPACT_ATOMS: atom_id res chain seq x y z
N ARG A 1 -2.93 18.90 -5.82
CA ARG A 1 -3.81 17.71 -5.73
C ARG A 1 -3.35 16.69 -6.75
N PHE A 2 -3.02 15.47 -6.34
CA PHE A 2 -2.51 14.41 -7.19
C PHE A 2 -3.60 13.35 -7.39
N ARG A 3 -3.83 12.89 -8.62
CA ARG A 3 -4.86 11.90 -8.95
C ARG A 3 -4.22 10.54 -9.18
N CYS A 4 -4.94 9.47 -8.84
CA CYS A 4 -4.56 8.12 -9.26
C CYS A 4 -4.52 8.05 -10.80
N THR A 5 -3.56 7.31 -11.34
CA THR A 5 -3.36 7.13 -12.78
C THR A 5 -4.16 5.98 -13.37
N GLU A 6 -4.85 5.19 -12.54
CA GLU A 6 -5.64 4.05 -12.99
C GLU A 6 -6.96 4.51 -13.64
N PRO A 7 -7.30 3.99 -14.84
CA PRO A 7 -8.44 4.47 -15.64
C PRO A 7 -9.80 4.25 -14.98
N LYS A 8 -9.91 3.33 -14.01
CA LYS A 8 -11.13 3.08 -13.21
C LYS A 8 -11.06 3.67 -11.80
N CYS A 9 -10.05 4.48 -11.49
CA CYS A 9 -9.85 5.05 -10.16
C CYS A 9 -9.98 6.58 -10.16
N SER A 10 -10.92 7.09 -9.38
CA SER A 10 -11.18 8.53 -9.25
C SER A 10 -10.57 9.15 -7.99
N GLU A 11 -9.79 8.37 -7.24
CA GLU A 11 -9.16 8.80 -5.99
C GLU A 11 -8.15 9.93 -6.21
N THR A 12 -8.15 10.87 -5.27
CA THR A 12 -7.28 12.05 -5.30
C THR A 12 -6.70 12.34 -3.93
N PHE A 13 -5.45 12.75 -3.94
CA PHE A 13 -4.63 12.86 -2.75
C PHE A 13 -3.95 14.23 -2.70
N THR A 14 -3.59 14.65 -1.50
CA THR A 14 -2.89 15.92 -1.28
C THR A 14 -1.40 15.79 -1.63
N ARG A 15 -0.81 14.59 -1.50
CA ARG A 15 0.61 14.34 -1.72
C ARG A 15 0.86 13.22 -2.73
N LYS A 16 2.01 13.27 -3.42
CA LYS A 16 2.40 12.30 -4.45
C LYS A 16 2.71 10.91 -3.87
N ASN A 17 3.30 10.85 -2.68
CA ASN A 17 3.58 9.59 -1.98
C ASN A 17 2.29 8.83 -1.63
N ASP A 18 1.22 9.55 -1.29
CA ASP A 18 -0.08 8.93 -1.00
C ASP A 18 -0.68 8.24 -2.24
N VAL A 19 -0.59 8.87 -3.43
CA VAL A 19 -1.02 8.25 -4.70
C VAL A 19 -0.22 6.99 -5.00
N LYS A 20 1.11 7.06 -4.85
CA LYS A 20 1.99 5.92 -5.13
C LYS A 20 1.66 4.73 -4.23
N ARG A 21 1.45 4.97 -2.94
CA ARG A 21 1.04 3.93 -1.99
C ARG A 21 -0.33 3.36 -2.34
N HIS A 22 -1.31 4.22 -2.59
CA HIS A 22 -2.64 3.80 -3.01
C HIS A 22 -2.58 2.87 -4.24
N ALA A 23 -1.79 3.21 -5.26
CA ALA A 23 -1.65 2.39 -6.45
C ALA A 23 -1.04 1.01 -6.16
N ILE A 24 -0.03 0.95 -5.30
CA ILE A 24 0.62 -0.32 -4.90
C ILE A 24 -0.35 -1.22 -4.13
N ASP A 25 -1.10 -0.64 -3.18
CA ASP A 25 -1.98 -1.36 -2.26
C ASP A 25 -3.27 -1.84 -2.94
N VAL A 26 -3.90 -0.96 -3.72
CA VAL A 26 -5.26 -1.18 -4.24
C VAL A 26 -5.23 -1.80 -5.65
N HIS A 27 -4.29 -1.38 -6.49
CA HIS A 27 -4.28 -1.76 -7.90
C HIS A 27 -3.24 -2.83 -8.21
N LYS A 28 -2.04 -2.71 -7.62
CA LYS A 28 -0.96 -3.65 -7.83
C LYS A 28 -1.06 -4.88 -6.92
N GLY A 29 -1.86 -4.82 -5.85
CA GLY A 29 -2.04 -5.89 -4.88
C GLY A 29 -0.72 -6.35 -4.22
N GLN A 30 0.33 -5.52 -4.28
CA GLN A 30 1.64 -5.86 -3.72
C GLN A 30 1.59 -5.65 -2.22
N LYS A 31 1.03 -6.63 -1.51
CA LYS A 31 1.17 -6.73 -0.06
C LYS A 31 2.61 -7.15 0.24
N ALA A 32 3.31 -6.35 1.02
CA ALA A 32 4.55 -6.79 1.64
C ALA A 32 4.20 -7.92 2.62
N TYR A 33 4.63 -9.14 2.31
CA TYR A 33 4.45 -10.26 3.21
C TYR A 33 5.31 -10.04 4.45
N CYS A 34 4.70 -10.25 5.62
CA CYS A 34 5.37 -10.02 6.89
C CYS A 34 6.67 -10.82 7.03
N ARG A 35 6.57 -12.13 6.75
CA ARG A 35 7.61 -13.16 6.82
C ARG A 35 7.14 -14.36 5.98
N PRO A 36 8.06 -15.24 5.54
CA PRO A 36 7.67 -16.55 4.99
C PRO A 36 6.78 -17.30 6.01
N GLY A 37 5.58 -17.71 5.60
CA GLY A 37 4.62 -18.43 6.45
C GLY A 37 3.63 -17.56 7.24
N CYS A 38 3.83 -16.23 7.32
CA CYS A 38 2.83 -15.32 7.87
C CYS A 38 1.83 -14.99 6.76
N GLY A 39 0.69 -15.69 6.70
CA GLY A 39 -0.37 -15.46 5.69
C GLY A 39 -0.99 -14.05 5.70
N LYS A 40 -0.45 -13.11 6.49
CA LYS A 40 -0.85 -11.70 6.55
C LYS A 40 0.04 -10.87 5.61
N GLY A 41 -0.53 -10.51 4.47
CA GLY A 41 0.02 -9.48 3.61
C GLY A 41 -0.31 -8.10 4.18
N LEU A 42 0.71 -7.35 4.57
CA LEU A 42 0.58 -5.97 5.05
C LEU A 42 0.90 -5.03 3.90
N SER A 43 0.07 -4.00 3.73
CA SER A 43 0.22 -3.05 2.62
C SER A 43 1.13 -1.86 2.97
N ARG A 44 1.44 -1.67 4.28
CA ARG A 44 2.23 -0.55 4.79
C ARG A 44 3.48 -0.99 5.55
N ASP A 45 4.58 -0.27 5.33
CA ASP A 45 5.88 -0.53 5.96
C ASP A 45 5.86 -0.28 7.48
N ASP A 46 5.17 0.77 7.93
CA ASP A 46 5.01 1.07 9.36
C ASP A 46 4.26 -0.05 10.08
N SER A 47 3.27 -0.61 9.39
CA SER A 47 2.46 -1.71 9.89
C SER A 47 3.26 -3.01 9.91
N LEU A 48 4.12 -3.22 8.91
CA LEU A 48 5.08 -4.32 8.86
C LEU A 48 6.14 -4.21 9.96
N ALA A 49 6.70 -3.02 10.19
CA ALA A 49 7.71 -2.78 11.20
C ALA A 49 7.16 -3.01 12.60
N ARG A 50 5.94 -2.55 12.89
CA ARG A 50 5.25 -2.85 14.15
C ARG A 50 4.98 -4.34 14.29
N HIS A 51 4.46 -4.97 13.24
CA HIS A 51 4.16 -6.39 13.25
C HIS A 51 5.41 -7.26 13.47
N ARG A 52 6.57 -6.88 12.91
CA ARG A 52 7.84 -7.60 13.13
C ARG A 52 8.39 -7.51 14.55
N ARG A 53 7.95 -6.52 15.34
CA ARG A 53 8.35 -6.34 16.75
C ARG A 53 7.45 -7.10 17.73
N THR A 54 6.36 -7.69 17.24
CA THR A 54 5.49 -8.61 17.99
C THR A 54 5.90 -10.04 17.67
#